data_AF-A0A7Y5MLP9-F1
#
_entry.id   AF-A0A7Y5MLP9-F1
#
_cell.length_a   1.000
_cell.length_b   1.000
_cell.length_c   1.000
_cell.angle_alpha   90.00
_cell.angle_beta   90.00
_cell.angle_gamma   90.00
#
_symmetry.space_group_name_H-M   'P 1'
#
loop_
_entity.id
_entity.type
_entity.pdbx_description
1 polymer ?
#
loop_
_entity_poly.entity_id
_entity_poly.type
_entity_poly.pdbx_seq_one_letter_code
_entity_poly.pdbx_strand_id
1 'polypeptide(L)'
;MPKRRAAVLEEELVMAMRFRLRGGIAGLSCACLIFLWYCPQSWADEQNKGELSLSQSQALETLIKSLQTLKATPESATEIARLVQSGSDKVARDLKDAETRIESLKKQVAEAEAKKAALHTRLNALLAAQALLSGVKPGGAQAPSPDTPPSPSPPAASPAGEANTAPTTSEKAVESPAPPAAPATPEGEKGLALFREKVYPALERSCISCHGPEKQKSGLRVDSLEALLKEGEYGVPLTPGDPEKSFLIKAIRYDGDVKMPPKEKLPQEDIDAIIEWVKLGAPWPSTQTSEAGSTQPERVALKEIPWSFQPIVKPDWEGLAASLKQREWGTSPIDAFILKALEEKGLSPSPEADRRTLIRRLHLDVWGLPPRPEEVEGFVANEDPLAYERLVDALLASPRYGERWARHWLDVVRFGETNGFETNTPRRNAWPYRDYVIESFNQDKPYDRFIFEQLAGDALGEDRATGYLVGGPMDEVKSPDIGLTLQQRMNELDDMIATTCTAFLGLTVACARCHDHKFDPITMKDYYGLQAIFAGVQHGERELRPPDAEERIRKAEALRRELEPLLARLALLEPLAVPGIVFLDDTRREVASEDAPVVTLLRAEGVAEGVYAPGADRGRYDDPGGP
;
A
#
# COMPACT_ATOMS: atom_id res chain seq x y z
N MET A 1 -16.74 -33.51 -37.26
CA MET A 1 -17.53 -34.24 -36.24
C MET A 1 -17.90 -33.32 -35.06
N PRO A 2 -19.03 -32.58 -35.11
CA PRO A 2 -19.55 -31.83 -33.95
C PRO A 2 -20.77 -32.48 -33.28
N LYS A 3 -21.37 -33.52 -33.88
CA LYS A 3 -22.64 -34.10 -33.43
C LYS A 3 -22.56 -35.10 -32.26
N ARG A 4 -21.35 -35.49 -31.80
CA ARG A 4 -21.20 -36.43 -30.67
C ARG A 4 -20.98 -35.78 -29.29
N ARG A 5 -20.75 -34.46 -29.21
CA ARG A 5 -20.63 -33.76 -27.91
C ARG A 5 -21.98 -33.31 -27.33
N ALA A 6 -23.02 -33.17 -28.15
CA ALA A 6 -24.35 -32.78 -27.69
C ALA A 6 -25.10 -33.93 -26.98
N ALA A 7 -24.92 -35.17 -27.44
CA ALA A 7 -25.62 -36.34 -26.86
C ALA A 7 -25.14 -36.70 -25.44
N VAL A 8 -23.86 -36.45 -25.13
CA VAL A 8 -23.31 -36.70 -23.79
C VAL A 8 -23.83 -35.65 -22.78
N LEU A 9 -24.06 -34.42 -23.22
CA LEU A 9 -24.63 -33.34 -22.40
C LEU A 9 -26.14 -33.54 -22.12
N GLU A 10 -26.90 -34.09 -23.05
CA GLU A 10 -28.31 -34.43 -22.82
C GLU A 10 -28.49 -35.59 -21.84
N GLU A 11 -27.65 -36.64 -21.90
CA GLU A 11 -27.73 -37.76 -20.94
C GLU A 11 -27.32 -37.35 -19.52
N GLU A 12 -26.32 -36.47 -19.35
CA GLU A 12 -25.91 -35.94 -18.03
C GLU A 12 -26.98 -35.04 -17.39
N LEU A 13 -27.69 -34.24 -18.20
CA LEU A 13 -28.80 -33.38 -17.74
C LEU A 13 -30.04 -34.20 -17.33
N VAL A 14 -30.34 -35.28 -18.04
CA VAL A 14 -31.45 -36.19 -17.69
C VAL A 14 -31.12 -37.01 -16.43
N MET A 15 -29.85 -37.35 -16.20
CA MET A 15 -29.42 -38.03 -14.98
C MET A 15 -29.46 -37.11 -13.76
N ALA A 16 -29.06 -35.83 -13.92
CA ALA A 16 -29.14 -34.82 -12.86
C ALA A 16 -30.59 -34.47 -12.46
N MET A 17 -31.55 -34.54 -13.40
CA MET A 17 -32.96 -34.29 -13.13
C MET A 17 -33.69 -35.44 -12.40
N ARG A 18 -33.21 -36.68 -12.49
CA ARG A 18 -33.86 -37.83 -11.82
C ARG A 18 -33.53 -37.95 -10.33
N PHE A 19 -32.52 -37.25 -9.82
CA PHE A 19 -32.11 -37.35 -8.41
C PHE A 19 -32.73 -36.29 -7.47
N ARG A 20 -33.69 -35.47 -7.95
CA ARG A 20 -34.26 -34.35 -7.18
C ARG A 20 -35.76 -34.46 -6.95
N LEU A 21 -36.18 -35.52 -6.28
CA LEU A 21 -37.42 -35.54 -5.49
C LEU A 21 -37.06 -35.76 -4.01
N ARG A 22 -36.37 -34.77 -3.42
CA ARG A 22 -36.35 -34.41 -1.97
C ARG A 22 -35.10 -33.57 -1.66
N GLY A 23 -35.28 -32.25 -1.46
CA GLY A 23 -34.30 -31.42 -0.74
C GLY A 23 -33.70 -30.24 -1.51
N GLY A 24 -34.09 -29.03 -1.10
CA GLY A 24 -33.19 -27.88 -0.85
C GLY A 24 -32.50 -27.19 -2.03
N ILE A 25 -32.71 -25.87 -2.11
CA ILE A 25 -32.19 -24.91 -3.09
C ILE A 25 -30.67 -24.75 -2.94
N ALA A 26 -29.89 -25.35 -3.85
CA ALA A 26 -28.47 -25.05 -4.10
C ALA A 26 -28.08 -25.73 -5.42
N GLY A 27 -27.41 -25.04 -6.33
CA GLY A 27 -26.83 -25.66 -7.54
C GLY A 27 -27.43 -25.21 -8.87
N LEU A 28 -27.76 -23.93 -9.04
CA LEU A 28 -28.19 -23.37 -10.32
C LEU A 28 -27.40 -22.09 -10.67
N SER A 29 -26.08 -22.12 -10.48
CA SER A 29 -25.17 -21.02 -10.84
C SER A 29 -24.25 -21.31 -12.04
N CYS A 30 -23.98 -22.57 -12.39
CA CYS A 30 -22.90 -22.87 -13.34
C CYS A 30 -23.28 -22.84 -14.84
N ALA A 31 -24.54 -23.04 -15.23
CA ALA A 31 -24.87 -23.19 -16.65
C ALA A 31 -25.09 -21.86 -17.40
N CYS A 32 -25.51 -20.79 -16.72
CA CYS A 32 -25.82 -19.50 -17.37
C CYS A 32 -24.58 -18.63 -17.65
N LEU A 33 -23.47 -18.85 -16.93
CA LEU A 33 -22.26 -18.03 -17.08
C LEU A 33 -21.41 -18.41 -18.32
N ILE A 34 -21.61 -19.61 -18.88
CA ILE A 34 -20.82 -20.10 -20.03
C ILE A 34 -21.27 -19.43 -21.35
N PHE A 35 -22.51 -18.94 -21.44
CA PHE A 35 -23.04 -18.39 -22.69
C PHE A 35 -22.65 -16.91 -22.93
N LEU A 36 -22.32 -16.15 -21.88
CA LEU A 36 -22.03 -14.71 -21.97
C LEU A 36 -20.58 -14.39 -22.33
N TRP A 37 -19.69 -15.38 -22.36
CA TRP A 37 -18.25 -15.13 -22.57
C TRP A 37 -17.78 -15.34 -24.02
N TYR A 38 -18.63 -15.86 -24.91
CA TYR A 38 -18.23 -16.35 -26.24
C TYR A 38 -18.74 -15.49 -27.42
N CYS A 39 -18.68 -14.15 -27.38
CA CYS A 39 -18.67 -13.33 -28.61
C CYS A 39 -18.33 -11.84 -28.40
N PRO A 40 -17.07 -11.39 -28.53
CA PRO A 40 -16.74 -9.97 -28.52
C PRO A 40 -16.22 -9.53 -29.89
N GLN A 41 -17.12 -9.30 -30.87
CA GLN A 41 -16.76 -8.47 -32.03
C GLN A 41 -17.95 -7.96 -32.87
N SER A 42 -19.16 -8.49 -32.74
CA SER A 42 -20.32 -8.01 -33.54
C SER A 42 -21.27 -7.07 -32.78
N TRP A 43 -21.01 -6.79 -31.50
CA TRP A 43 -21.93 -6.01 -30.66
C TRP A 43 -21.79 -4.49 -30.81
N ALA A 44 -20.66 -4.01 -31.35
CA ALA A 44 -20.35 -2.58 -31.42
C ALA A 44 -20.89 -1.87 -32.68
N ASP A 45 -21.24 -2.60 -33.75
CA ASP A 45 -21.59 -1.97 -35.03
C ASP A 45 -23.10 -1.76 -35.28
N GLU A 46 -23.99 -2.33 -34.47
CA GLU A 46 -25.45 -2.28 -34.74
C GLU A 46 -26.27 -1.36 -33.84
N GLN A 47 -25.67 -0.64 -32.89
CA GLN A 47 -26.42 0.29 -32.01
C GLN A 47 -26.90 1.59 -32.68
N ASN A 48 -26.58 1.83 -33.95
CA ASN A 48 -26.93 3.07 -34.64
C ASN A 48 -28.30 3.07 -35.35
N LYS A 49 -29.17 2.08 -35.12
CA LYS A 49 -30.52 2.03 -35.70
C LYS A 49 -31.52 1.60 -34.62
N GLY A 50 -32.25 2.55 -34.07
CA GLY A 50 -33.13 2.39 -32.90
C GLY A 50 -34.37 1.51 -33.09
N GLU A 51 -34.19 0.24 -33.45
CA GLU A 51 -35.19 -0.83 -33.30
C GLU A 51 -34.48 -2.10 -32.79
N LEU A 52 -35.02 -2.71 -31.73
CA LEU A 52 -34.56 -4.00 -31.21
C LEU A 52 -34.72 -5.07 -32.29
N SER A 53 -33.65 -5.76 -32.64
CA SER A 53 -33.73 -6.84 -33.63
C SER A 53 -34.47 -8.07 -33.04
N LEU A 54 -35.03 -8.91 -33.92
CA LEU A 54 -35.82 -10.09 -33.56
C LEU A 54 -35.09 -11.04 -32.57
N SER A 55 -33.76 -11.05 -32.58
CA SER A 55 -32.93 -11.86 -31.68
C SER A 55 -32.80 -11.27 -30.26
N GLN A 56 -32.86 -9.94 -30.12
CA GLN A 56 -32.78 -9.25 -28.83
C GLN A 56 -34.09 -9.37 -28.04
N SER A 57 -35.24 -9.28 -28.73
CA SER A 57 -36.55 -9.56 -28.11
C SER A 57 -36.71 -11.02 -27.72
N GLN A 58 -36.15 -11.96 -28.48
CA GLN A 58 -36.15 -13.39 -28.13
C GLN A 58 -35.24 -13.71 -26.95
N ALA A 59 -34.07 -13.06 -26.83
CA ALA A 59 -33.18 -13.21 -25.68
C ALA A 59 -33.82 -12.66 -24.39
N LEU A 60 -34.50 -11.52 -24.48
CA LEU A 60 -35.23 -10.91 -23.36
C LEU A 60 -36.44 -11.75 -22.94
N GLU A 61 -37.22 -12.27 -23.89
CA GLU A 61 -38.32 -13.21 -23.60
C GLU A 61 -37.82 -14.51 -22.96
N THR A 62 -36.67 -15.01 -23.38
CA THR A 62 -36.08 -16.26 -22.86
C THR A 62 -35.55 -16.05 -21.45
N LEU A 63 -34.97 -14.88 -21.16
CA LEU A 63 -34.55 -14.47 -19.82
C LEU A 63 -35.75 -14.34 -18.88
N ILE A 64 -36.83 -13.70 -19.33
CA ILE A 64 -38.07 -13.51 -18.55
C ILE A 64 -38.76 -14.87 -18.29
N LYS A 65 -38.86 -15.75 -19.29
CA LYS A 65 -39.40 -17.12 -19.12
C LYS A 65 -38.55 -17.96 -18.15
N SER A 66 -37.23 -17.80 -18.20
CA SER A 66 -36.28 -18.52 -17.31
C SER A 66 -36.36 -18.03 -15.86
N LEU A 67 -36.55 -16.72 -15.65
CA LEU A 67 -36.75 -16.12 -14.33
C LEU A 67 -38.12 -16.49 -13.73
N GLN A 68 -39.17 -16.58 -14.56
CA GLN A 68 -40.49 -17.05 -14.14
C GLN A 68 -40.50 -18.53 -13.70
N THR A 69 -39.66 -19.39 -14.29
CA THR A 69 -39.51 -20.79 -13.87
C THR A 69 -38.72 -21.00 -12.57
N LEU A 70 -37.97 -19.99 -12.11
CA LEU A 70 -37.08 -20.07 -10.93
C LEU A 70 -37.73 -19.63 -9.61
N LYS A 71 -38.98 -19.18 -9.61
CA LYS A 71 -39.68 -18.59 -8.43
C LYS A 71 -38.87 -17.53 -7.67
N ALA A 72 -37.88 -16.88 -8.32
CA ALA A 72 -37.28 -15.66 -7.81
C ALA A 72 -38.32 -14.55 -7.94
N THR A 73 -38.53 -13.75 -6.89
CA THR A 73 -39.41 -12.58 -7.04
C THR A 73 -38.76 -11.66 -8.09
N PRO A 74 -39.54 -11.16 -9.07
CA PRO A 74 -39.04 -10.27 -10.11
C PRO A 74 -38.26 -9.08 -9.55
N GLU A 75 -38.61 -8.64 -8.34
CA GLU A 75 -38.00 -7.53 -7.61
C GLU A 75 -36.51 -7.75 -7.31
N SER A 76 -36.07 -8.94 -6.91
CA SER A 76 -34.68 -9.15 -6.47
C SER A 76 -33.67 -9.18 -7.63
N ALA A 77 -34.06 -9.77 -8.77
CA ALA A 77 -33.26 -9.75 -9.99
C ALA A 77 -33.24 -8.35 -10.62
N THR A 78 -34.37 -7.63 -10.51
CA THR A 78 -34.47 -6.25 -10.96
C THR A 78 -33.60 -5.34 -10.09
N GLU A 79 -33.56 -5.51 -8.77
CA GLU A 79 -32.80 -4.65 -7.86
C GLU A 79 -31.29 -4.80 -8.02
N ILE A 80 -30.77 -6.03 -8.20
CA ILE A 80 -29.34 -6.27 -8.45
C ILE A 80 -28.92 -5.70 -9.81
N ALA A 81 -29.75 -5.91 -10.85
CA ALA A 81 -29.52 -5.28 -12.15
C ALA A 81 -29.58 -3.76 -12.02
N ARG A 82 -30.54 -3.20 -11.26
CA ARG A 82 -30.71 -1.76 -11.05
C ARG A 82 -29.54 -1.14 -10.31
N LEU A 83 -28.94 -1.81 -9.33
CA LEU A 83 -27.80 -1.29 -8.57
C LEU A 83 -26.54 -1.26 -9.43
N VAL A 84 -26.26 -2.32 -10.19
CA VAL A 84 -25.15 -2.38 -11.16
C VAL A 84 -25.35 -1.36 -12.30
N GLN A 85 -26.58 -1.21 -12.79
CA GLN A 85 -26.93 -0.18 -13.78
C GLN A 85 -26.80 1.22 -13.19
N SER A 86 -27.22 1.44 -11.94
CA SER A 86 -27.30 2.79 -11.35
C SER A 86 -25.94 3.47 -11.13
N GLY A 87 -24.90 2.70 -10.79
CA GLY A 87 -23.53 3.22 -10.70
C GLY A 87 -22.98 3.59 -12.08
N SER A 88 -23.21 2.72 -13.08
CA SER A 88 -22.81 2.97 -14.47
C SER A 88 -23.58 4.13 -15.10
N ASP A 89 -24.89 4.23 -14.85
CA ASP A 89 -25.82 5.24 -15.36
C ASP A 89 -25.62 6.60 -14.71
N LYS A 90 -25.23 6.65 -13.42
CA LYS A 90 -24.89 7.93 -12.77
C LYS A 90 -23.64 8.53 -13.41
N VAL A 91 -22.57 7.74 -13.56
CA VAL A 91 -21.32 8.24 -14.18
C VAL A 91 -21.50 8.54 -15.68
N ALA A 92 -22.31 7.75 -16.40
CA ALA A 92 -22.64 8.04 -17.80
C ALA A 92 -23.49 9.32 -17.95
N ARG A 93 -24.41 9.58 -17.02
CA ARG A 93 -25.15 10.85 -16.94
C ARG A 93 -24.22 12.01 -16.59
N ASP A 94 -23.36 11.85 -15.59
CA ASP A 94 -22.39 12.88 -15.19
C ASP A 94 -21.44 13.24 -16.35
N LEU A 95 -21.01 12.26 -17.15
CA LEU A 95 -20.18 12.48 -18.35
C LEU A 95 -20.95 13.21 -19.46
N LYS A 96 -22.19 12.80 -19.73
CA LYS A 96 -23.07 13.44 -20.72
C LYS A 96 -23.46 14.87 -20.32
N ASP A 97 -23.67 15.10 -19.03
CA ASP A 97 -23.94 16.42 -18.46
C ASP A 97 -22.70 17.31 -18.58
N ALA A 98 -21.50 16.77 -18.39
CA ALA A 98 -20.23 17.48 -18.61
C ALA A 98 -20.04 17.84 -20.10
N GLU A 99 -20.28 16.92 -21.03
CA GLU A 99 -20.23 17.19 -22.48
C GLU A 99 -21.24 18.28 -22.87
N THR A 100 -22.46 18.19 -22.37
CA THR A 100 -23.52 19.18 -22.60
C THR A 100 -23.15 20.55 -22.00
N ARG A 101 -22.50 20.55 -20.83
CA ARG A 101 -22.01 21.76 -20.17
C ARG A 101 -20.87 22.40 -20.97
N ILE A 102 -19.94 21.61 -21.51
CA ILE A 102 -18.87 22.10 -22.39
C ILE A 102 -19.45 22.77 -23.62
N GLU A 103 -20.43 22.16 -24.27
CA GLU A 103 -21.07 22.74 -25.46
C GLU A 103 -21.82 24.04 -25.13
N SER A 104 -22.50 24.07 -23.98
CA SER A 104 -23.15 25.29 -23.46
C SER A 104 -22.15 26.41 -23.19
N LEU A 105 -21.00 26.10 -22.58
CA LEU A 105 -19.93 27.07 -22.33
C LEU A 105 -19.30 27.58 -23.63
N LYS A 106 -19.06 26.71 -24.62
CA LYS A 106 -18.58 27.10 -25.97
C LYS A 106 -19.52 28.14 -26.59
N LYS A 107 -20.84 27.92 -26.50
CA LYS A 107 -21.85 28.87 -26.98
C LYS A 107 -21.85 30.19 -26.21
N GLN A 108 -21.77 30.15 -24.88
CA GLN A 108 -21.73 31.35 -24.04
C GLN A 108 -20.49 32.20 -24.33
N VAL A 109 -19.32 31.58 -24.50
CA VAL A 109 -18.09 32.28 -24.89
C VAL A 109 -18.27 32.94 -26.25
N ALA A 110 -18.81 32.24 -27.25
CA ALA A 110 -19.06 32.81 -28.57
C ALA A 110 -20.04 34.00 -28.54
N GLU A 111 -21.11 33.90 -27.75
CA GLU A 111 -22.08 35.01 -27.56
C GLU A 111 -21.45 36.20 -26.84
N ALA A 112 -20.62 35.96 -25.83
CA ALA A 112 -19.93 37.00 -25.08
C ALA A 112 -18.88 37.71 -25.95
N GLU A 113 -18.12 36.97 -26.77
CA GLU A 113 -17.19 37.52 -27.76
C GLU A 113 -17.92 38.38 -28.80
N ALA A 114 -19.07 37.92 -29.30
CA ALA A 114 -19.90 38.70 -30.22
C ALA A 114 -20.43 40.00 -29.58
N LYS A 115 -20.87 39.95 -28.31
CA LYS A 115 -21.30 41.14 -27.56
C LYS A 115 -20.14 42.11 -27.33
N LYS A 116 -18.96 41.60 -26.95
CA LYS A 116 -17.73 42.40 -26.80
C LYS A 116 -17.35 43.07 -28.10
N ALA A 117 -17.40 42.36 -29.23
CA ALA A 117 -17.15 42.92 -30.56
C ALA A 117 -18.15 44.05 -30.90
N ALA A 118 -19.45 43.83 -30.68
CA ALA A 118 -20.48 44.84 -30.92
C ALA A 118 -20.32 46.08 -30.02
N LEU A 119 -19.95 45.90 -28.76
CA LEU A 119 -19.63 46.99 -27.83
C LEU A 119 -18.40 47.78 -28.28
N HIS A 120 -17.34 47.10 -28.72
CA HIS A 120 -16.17 47.77 -29.31
C HIS A 120 -16.55 48.58 -30.56
N THR A 121 -17.38 48.03 -31.46
CA THR A 121 -17.86 48.76 -32.64
C THR A 121 -18.66 50.01 -32.23
N ARG A 122 -19.54 49.91 -31.23
CA ARG A 122 -20.29 51.05 -30.69
C ARG A 122 -19.39 52.08 -30.01
N LEU A 123 -18.42 51.64 -29.22
CA LEU A 123 -17.45 52.53 -28.57
C LEU A 123 -16.64 53.29 -29.62
N ASN A 124 -16.15 52.62 -30.65
CA ASN A 124 -15.43 53.26 -31.76
C ASN A 124 -16.31 54.24 -32.54
N ALA A 125 -17.59 53.91 -32.75
CA ALA A 125 -18.54 54.84 -33.37
C ALA A 125 -18.82 56.07 -32.49
N LEU A 126 -18.92 55.90 -31.17
CA LEU A 126 -19.08 57.00 -30.21
C LEU A 126 -17.82 57.87 -30.12
N LEU A 127 -16.63 57.28 -30.11
CA LEU A 127 -15.35 58.00 -30.16
C LEU A 127 -15.20 58.77 -31.48
N ALA A 128 -15.61 58.20 -32.60
CA ALA A 128 -15.64 58.89 -33.89
C ALA A 128 -16.65 60.06 -33.92
N ALA A 129 -17.83 59.88 -33.31
CA ALA A 129 -18.83 60.95 -33.15
C ALA A 129 -18.35 62.05 -32.20
N GLN A 130 -17.64 61.70 -31.12
CA GLN A 130 -17.02 62.63 -30.19
C GLN A 130 -15.89 63.42 -30.86
N ALA A 131 -15.09 62.80 -31.73
CA ALA A 131 -14.08 63.47 -32.55
C ALA A 131 -14.70 64.47 -33.54
N LEU A 132 -15.87 64.16 -34.10
CA LEU A 132 -16.63 65.09 -34.97
C LEU A 132 -17.23 66.28 -34.20
N LEU A 133 -17.67 66.07 -32.95
CA LEU A 133 -18.24 67.13 -32.10
C LEU A 133 -17.19 68.05 -31.45
N SER A 134 -15.95 67.59 -31.30
CA SER A 134 -14.87 68.33 -30.64
C SER A 134 -14.04 69.23 -31.57
N GLY A 135 -14.35 69.27 -32.88
CA GLY A 135 -13.75 70.23 -33.82
C GLY A 135 -12.23 70.07 -34.05
N VAL A 136 -11.64 68.95 -33.63
CA VAL A 136 -10.23 68.63 -33.87
C VAL A 136 -10.13 67.85 -35.19
N LYS A 137 -9.44 68.42 -36.18
CA LYS A 137 -9.12 67.70 -37.44
C LYS A 137 -8.41 66.38 -37.13
N PRO A 138 -8.71 65.28 -37.84
CA PRO A 138 -7.97 64.04 -37.68
C PRO A 138 -6.55 64.25 -38.21
N GLY A 139 -5.59 64.37 -37.30
CA GLY A 139 -4.19 64.15 -37.61
C GLY A 139 -4.01 62.67 -37.91
N GLY A 140 -3.50 62.37 -39.10
CA GLY A 140 -3.28 60.99 -39.55
C GLY A 140 -2.44 60.21 -38.53
N ALA A 141 -3.04 59.17 -37.97
CA ALA A 141 -2.34 58.12 -37.27
C ALA A 141 -2.65 56.81 -37.99
N GLN A 142 -1.59 56.25 -38.55
CA GLN A 142 -1.52 55.03 -39.32
C GLN A 142 -2.05 53.84 -38.51
N ALA A 143 -2.82 52.97 -39.15
CA ALA A 143 -3.29 51.71 -38.56
C ALA A 143 -2.08 50.87 -38.11
N PRO A 144 -2.07 50.29 -36.89
CA PRO A 144 -1.08 49.30 -36.54
C PRO A 144 -1.38 47.98 -37.28
N SER A 145 -0.37 47.45 -37.97
CA SER A 145 -0.38 46.13 -38.59
C SER A 145 -0.64 45.02 -37.57
N PRO A 146 -1.35 43.94 -37.92
CA PRO A 146 -1.56 42.81 -37.04
C PRO A 146 -0.38 41.83 -37.20
N ASP A 147 0.81 42.17 -36.69
CA ASP A 147 1.92 41.21 -36.57
C ASP A 147 3.04 41.81 -35.70
N THR A 148 2.93 41.66 -34.36
CA THR A 148 4.10 41.68 -33.47
C THR A 148 3.76 40.87 -32.20
N PRO A 149 4.58 39.86 -31.82
CA PRO A 149 4.34 39.04 -30.63
C PRO A 149 4.57 39.84 -29.34
N PRO A 150 3.95 39.45 -28.21
CA PRO A 150 4.19 40.11 -26.93
C PRO A 150 5.60 39.79 -26.42
N SER A 151 6.37 40.84 -26.13
CA SER A 151 7.58 40.74 -25.31
C SER A 151 7.22 40.55 -23.83
N PRO A 152 8.03 39.79 -23.07
CA PRO A 152 7.69 39.34 -21.72
C PRO A 152 7.75 40.48 -20.69
N SER A 153 6.77 40.47 -19.78
CA SER A 153 6.81 41.25 -18.54
C SER A 153 7.83 40.68 -17.53
N PRO A 154 8.41 41.51 -16.66
CA PRO A 154 9.52 41.14 -15.79
C PRO A 154 9.06 40.22 -14.63
N PRO A 155 9.94 39.34 -14.11
CA PRO A 155 9.60 38.47 -12.99
C PRO A 155 9.51 39.28 -11.69
N ALA A 156 8.42 39.08 -10.96
CA ALA A 156 8.27 39.53 -9.59
C ALA A 156 8.97 38.56 -8.61
N ALA A 157 9.61 39.17 -7.62
CA ALA A 157 10.46 38.63 -6.58
C ALA A 157 10.01 37.33 -5.88
N SER A 158 10.92 36.36 -5.77
CA SER A 158 10.98 35.41 -4.65
C SER A 158 11.95 35.93 -3.58
N PRO A 159 11.70 35.68 -2.27
CA PRO A 159 12.62 36.06 -1.22
C PRO A 159 13.80 35.09 -1.13
N ALA A 160 15.01 35.65 -1.05
CA ALA A 160 16.25 34.95 -0.79
C ALA A 160 16.36 34.59 0.70
N GLY A 161 16.73 33.33 0.97
CA GLY A 161 17.31 32.87 2.23
C GLY A 161 18.79 32.56 1.99
N GLU A 162 19.64 33.08 2.86
CA GLU A 162 21.09 33.24 2.71
C GLU A 162 21.87 31.91 2.71
N ALA A 163 22.75 31.73 1.72
CA ALA A 163 23.87 30.81 1.77
C ALA A 163 25.17 31.61 1.64
N ASN A 164 25.93 31.69 2.74
CA ASN A 164 27.25 32.29 2.79
C ASN A 164 28.30 31.31 2.27
N THR A 165 29.04 31.71 1.24
CA THR A 165 30.29 31.07 0.81
C THR A 165 31.40 32.09 0.71
N ALA A 166 32.52 31.85 1.41
CA ALA A 166 33.89 32.18 1.02
C ALA A 166 34.86 31.68 2.12
N PRO A 167 36.17 31.48 1.84
CA PRO A 167 36.82 31.09 0.60
C PRO A 167 37.79 29.91 0.79
N THR A 168 38.08 29.21 -0.30
CA THR A 168 39.16 28.24 -0.46
C THR A 168 40.54 28.89 -0.42
N THR A 169 41.41 28.44 0.49
CA THR A 169 42.87 28.58 0.39
C THR A 169 43.50 27.19 0.39
N SER A 170 44.23 26.92 -0.69
CA SER A 170 45.10 25.76 -0.88
C SER A 170 46.31 25.82 0.05
N GLU A 171 46.50 24.79 0.88
CA GLU A 171 47.77 24.56 1.55
C GLU A 171 48.17 23.08 1.53
N LYS A 172 49.48 22.89 1.41
CA LYS A 172 50.17 21.67 0.99
C LYS A 172 50.01 20.51 1.96
N ALA A 173 49.84 19.32 1.39
CA ALA A 173 49.94 18.05 2.07
C ALA A 173 51.34 17.86 2.69
N VAL A 174 51.37 17.69 4.02
CA VAL A 174 52.50 17.12 4.76
C VAL A 174 52.12 15.69 5.10
N GLU A 175 52.91 14.77 4.58
CA GLU A 175 52.77 13.32 4.74
C GLU A 175 53.26 12.90 6.13
N SER A 176 52.40 12.24 6.90
CA SER A 176 52.75 11.52 8.14
C SER A 176 51.70 10.44 8.42
N PRO A 177 52.09 9.35 9.10
CA PRO A 177 51.87 7.99 8.64
C PRO A 177 50.46 7.46 8.93
N ALA A 178 50.00 6.58 8.04
CA ALA A 178 48.72 5.90 8.13
C ALA A 178 48.56 5.14 9.46
N PRO A 179 47.37 5.18 10.11
CA PRO A 179 47.02 4.27 11.18
C PRO A 179 46.90 2.83 10.65
N PRO A 180 47.21 1.81 11.46
CA PRO A 180 47.31 0.43 11.01
C PRO A 180 45.97 -0.11 10.51
N ALA A 181 46.05 -0.86 9.40
CA ALA A 181 44.94 -1.45 8.68
C ALA A 181 44.07 -2.41 9.53
N ALA A 182 42.78 -2.46 9.19
CA ALA A 182 41.84 -3.53 9.54
C ALA A 182 42.32 -4.89 8.96
N PRO A 183 41.87 -6.04 9.52
CA PRO A 183 42.66 -7.26 9.61
C PRO A 183 42.73 -8.02 8.28
N ALA A 184 43.93 -8.13 7.73
CA ALA A 184 44.23 -9.02 6.60
C ALA A 184 44.97 -10.30 7.06
N THR A 185 45.01 -10.59 8.36
CA THR A 185 45.73 -11.74 8.93
C THR A 185 44.74 -12.80 9.46
N PRO A 186 45.01 -14.11 9.27
CA PRO A 186 44.20 -15.21 9.82
C PRO A 186 43.99 -15.12 11.34
N GLU A 187 44.94 -14.51 12.05
CA GLU A 187 44.89 -14.30 13.50
C GLU A 187 43.88 -13.22 13.90
N GLY A 188 43.70 -12.18 13.07
CA GLY A 188 42.69 -11.14 13.27
C GLY A 188 41.27 -11.65 13.05
N GLU A 189 41.04 -12.50 12.05
CA GLU A 189 39.75 -13.17 11.83
C GLU A 189 39.40 -14.11 12.99
N LYS A 190 40.37 -14.92 13.45
CA LYS A 190 40.18 -15.79 14.63
C LYS A 190 39.85 -14.98 15.88
N GLY A 191 40.55 -13.87 16.12
CA GLY A 191 40.28 -13.01 17.26
C GLY A 191 38.92 -12.32 17.17
N LEU A 192 38.46 -11.96 15.97
CA LEU A 192 37.14 -11.36 15.76
C LEU A 192 36.00 -12.37 16.00
N ALA A 193 36.17 -13.62 15.55
CA ALA A 193 35.23 -14.69 15.86
C ALA A 193 35.16 -14.95 17.37
N LEU A 194 36.31 -15.05 18.04
CA LEU A 194 36.40 -15.18 19.49
C LEU A 194 35.73 -14.01 20.23
N PHE A 195 35.92 -12.79 19.71
CA PHE A 195 35.27 -11.60 20.26
C PHE A 195 33.75 -11.72 20.22
N ARG A 196 33.19 -12.09 19.07
CA ARG A 196 31.74 -12.22 18.85
C ARG A 196 31.11 -13.34 19.67
N GLU A 197 31.74 -14.50 19.68
CA GLU A 197 31.14 -15.71 20.27
C GLU A 197 31.28 -15.78 21.79
N LYS A 198 32.37 -15.21 22.35
CA LYS A 198 32.74 -15.41 23.76
C LYS A 198 32.95 -14.11 24.52
N VAL A 199 33.75 -13.19 23.99
CA VAL A 199 34.14 -11.98 24.73
C VAL A 199 32.97 -11.01 24.90
N TYR A 200 32.28 -10.66 23.82
CA TYR A 200 31.19 -9.70 23.87
C TYR A 200 30.03 -10.16 24.77
N PRO A 201 29.52 -11.40 24.67
CA PRO A 201 28.52 -11.91 25.61
C PRO A 201 28.94 -11.82 27.08
N ALA A 202 30.23 -12.06 27.39
CA ALA A 202 30.75 -11.91 28.74
C ALA A 202 30.76 -10.45 29.20
N LEU A 203 31.20 -9.51 28.35
CA LEU A 203 31.19 -8.07 28.64
C LEU A 203 29.75 -7.54 28.81
N GLU A 204 28.82 -7.95 27.96
CA GLU A 204 27.42 -7.53 28.00
C GLU A 204 26.74 -8.00 29.28
N ARG A 205 26.89 -9.28 29.62
CA ARG A 205 26.27 -9.89 30.81
C ARG A 205 26.81 -9.31 32.11
N SER A 206 28.11 -9.00 32.17
CA SER A 206 28.80 -8.76 33.45
C SER A 206 29.41 -7.37 33.62
N CYS A 207 29.55 -6.57 32.56
CA CYS A 207 30.28 -5.30 32.59
C CYS A 207 29.45 -4.10 32.12
N ILE A 208 28.68 -4.21 31.03
CA ILE A 208 28.01 -3.06 30.38
C ILE A 208 27.00 -2.36 31.30
N SER A 209 26.31 -3.08 32.20
CA SER A 209 25.35 -2.47 33.13
C SER A 209 25.95 -1.42 34.08
N CYS A 210 27.27 -1.46 34.31
CA CYS A 210 27.99 -0.52 35.17
C CYS A 210 29.06 0.32 34.45
N HIS A 211 29.46 -0.10 33.25
CA HIS A 211 30.52 0.50 32.42
C HIS A 211 30.05 0.69 30.97
N GLY A 212 28.79 1.08 30.79
CA GLY A 212 28.12 1.32 29.50
C GLY A 212 27.70 2.78 29.34
N PRO A 213 26.88 3.12 28.33
CA PRO A 213 26.54 4.51 28.01
C PRO A 213 25.78 5.22 29.13
N GLU A 214 24.85 4.50 29.77
CA GLU A 214 24.01 5.02 30.84
C GLU A 214 24.77 5.17 32.17
N LYS A 215 25.82 4.36 32.40
CA LYS A 215 26.56 4.33 33.66
C LYS A 215 28.03 4.00 33.43
N GLN A 216 28.90 4.89 33.89
CA GLN A 216 30.35 4.83 33.66
C GLN A 216 31.10 4.87 34.98
N LYS A 217 31.04 3.78 35.75
CA LYS A 217 31.79 3.72 37.00
C LYS A 217 33.30 3.85 36.72
N SER A 218 33.96 4.71 37.48
CA SER A 218 35.39 5.06 37.31
C SER A 218 35.75 5.59 35.93
N GLY A 219 34.78 6.22 35.24
CA GLY A 219 34.97 6.78 33.89
C GLY A 219 35.25 5.74 32.80
N LEU A 220 35.07 4.44 33.10
CA LEU A 220 35.34 3.35 32.16
C LEU A 220 34.12 3.02 31.31
N ARG A 221 34.35 2.82 30.02
CA ARG A 221 33.41 2.29 29.02
C ARG A 221 34.01 1.02 28.39
N VAL A 222 33.21 -0.04 28.32
CA VAL A 222 33.66 -1.35 27.79
C VAL A 222 32.95 -1.77 26.51
N ASP A 223 32.08 -0.92 25.99
CA ASP A 223 31.27 -1.12 24.78
C ASP A 223 31.87 -0.42 23.54
N SER A 224 33.07 0.15 23.65
CA SER A 224 33.83 0.73 22.54
C SER A 224 35.32 0.43 22.71
N LEU A 225 35.97 0.03 21.61
CA LEU A 225 37.42 -0.19 21.61
C LEU A 225 38.17 1.12 21.89
N GLU A 226 37.74 2.23 21.28
CA GLU A 226 38.35 3.55 21.47
C GLU A 226 38.37 3.93 22.95
N ALA A 227 37.30 3.64 23.68
CA ALA A 227 37.22 3.93 25.10
C ALA A 227 38.08 2.98 25.96
N LEU A 228 38.23 1.72 25.55
CA LEU A 228 39.10 0.72 26.20
C LEU A 228 40.60 1.01 25.98
N LEU A 229 40.95 1.66 24.88
CA LEU A 229 42.33 2.07 24.57
C LEU A 229 42.73 3.38 25.24
N LYS A 230 41.76 4.18 25.68
CA LYS A 230 42.02 5.46 26.34
C LYS A 230 42.43 5.25 27.79
N GLU A 231 43.45 5.97 28.24
CA GLU A 231 43.88 5.95 29.64
C GLU A 231 42.74 6.37 30.58
N GLY A 232 42.44 5.50 31.55
CA GLY A 232 41.41 5.72 32.56
C GLY A 232 42.02 6.02 33.94
N GLU A 233 41.15 6.11 34.95
CA GLU A 233 41.52 6.44 36.34
C GLU A 233 42.56 5.48 36.95
N TYR A 234 42.61 4.24 36.48
CA TYR A 234 43.52 3.19 36.97
C TYR A 234 44.55 2.73 35.92
N GLY A 235 44.79 3.56 34.89
CA GLY A 235 45.69 3.26 33.78
C GLY A 235 44.96 2.84 32.50
N VAL A 236 45.69 2.32 31.52
CA VAL A 236 45.14 1.88 30.23
C VAL A 236 44.31 0.60 30.43
N PRO A 237 42.98 0.64 30.20
CA PRO A 237 42.13 -0.53 30.42
C PRO A 237 42.55 -1.72 29.56
N LEU A 238 42.92 -1.46 28.30
CA LEU A 238 43.27 -2.49 27.33
C LEU A 238 44.52 -2.12 26.53
N THR A 239 45.51 -3.00 26.53
CA THR A 239 46.70 -2.92 25.67
C THR A 239 46.66 -4.09 24.68
N PRO A 240 46.29 -3.86 23.41
CA PRO A 240 46.27 -4.90 22.38
C PRO A 240 47.60 -5.65 22.29
N GLY A 241 47.52 -6.99 22.25
CA GLY A 241 48.68 -7.88 22.18
C GLY A 241 49.37 -8.13 23.53
N ASP A 242 49.06 -7.37 24.59
CA ASP A 242 49.73 -7.46 25.89
C ASP A 242 48.71 -7.55 27.05
N PRO A 243 48.23 -8.76 27.39
CA PRO A 243 47.30 -8.97 28.50
C PRO A 243 47.86 -8.53 29.86
N GLU A 244 49.17 -8.63 30.06
CA GLU A 244 49.80 -8.35 31.36
C GLU A 244 49.90 -6.83 31.63
N LYS A 245 49.89 -6.01 30.58
CA LYS A 245 49.76 -4.55 30.70
C LYS A 245 48.33 -4.04 30.74
N SER A 246 47.37 -4.86 30.32
CA SER A 246 45.94 -4.50 30.30
C SER A 246 45.33 -4.50 31.71
N PHE A 247 44.93 -3.33 32.21
CA PHE A 247 44.36 -3.22 33.56
C PHE A 247 43.06 -4.04 33.71
N LEU A 248 42.26 -4.14 32.64
CA LEU A 248 41.05 -4.96 32.60
C LEU A 248 41.34 -6.41 32.97
N ILE A 249 42.45 -6.99 32.48
CA ILE A 249 42.84 -8.38 32.74
C ILE A 249 43.18 -8.58 34.22
N LYS A 250 43.92 -7.64 34.82
CA LYS A 250 44.24 -7.68 36.25
C LYS A 250 42.98 -7.62 37.12
N ALA A 251 42.05 -6.74 36.75
CA ALA A 251 40.80 -6.55 37.47
C ALA A 251 39.89 -7.80 37.42
N ILE A 252 39.81 -8.51 36.27
CA ILE A 252 39.00 -9.73 36.13
C ILE A 252 39.67 -10.98 36.70
N ARG A 253 41.01 -11.03 36.75
CA ARG A 253 41.74 -12.10 37.43
C ARG A 253 41.68 -12.00 38.95
N TYR A 254 41.37 -10.80 39.46
CA TYR A 254 41.47 -10.40 40.87
C TYR A 254 42.93 -10.28 41.36
N ASP A 255 43.85 -9.91 40.46
CA ASP A 255 45.29 -9.81 40.71
C ASP A 255 45.70 -8.40 41.17
N GLY A 256 44.97 -7.83 42.13
CA GLY A 256 45.22 -6.48 42.68
C GLY A 256 44.13 -5.99 43.63
N ASP A 257 44.20 -4.70 43.97
CA ASP A 257 43.26 -4.04 44.89
C ASP A 257 41.87 -3.81 44.28
N VAL A 258 41.80 -3.70 42.94
CA VAL A 258 40.55 -3.55 42.19
C VAL A 258 40.11 -4.90 41.64
N LYS A 259 38.92 -5.35 42.06
CA LYS A 259 38.32 -6.64 41.66
C LYS A 259 37.01 -6.40 40.94
N MET A 260 36.90 -6.88 39.70
CA MET A 260 35.71 -6.72 38.85
C MET A 260 35.31 -8.06 38.20
N PRO A 261 34.02 -8.43 38.16
CA PRO A 261 32.88 -7.78 38.79
C PRO A 261 32.91 -7.89 40.34
N PRO A 262 32.49 -6.88 41.11
CA PRO A 262 32.74 -6.85 42.56
C PRO A 262 31.93 -7.87 43.37
N LYS A 263 30.84 -8.39 42.80
CA LYS A 263 29.94 -9.35 43.47
C LYS A 263 30.40 -10.80 43.29
N GLU A 264 30.84 -11.13 42.08
CA GLU A 264 31.15 -12.50 41.69
C GLU A 264 32.19 -12.48 40.57
N LYS A 265 33.20 -13.35 40.71
CA LYS A 265 34.27 -13.47 39.72
C LYS A 265 33.71 -14.13 38.45
N LEU A 266 34.17 -13.68 37.28
CA LEU A 266 33.80 -14.30 36.02
C LEU A 266 34.18 -15.79 35.99
N PRO A 267 33.40 -16.64 35.29
CA PRO A 267 33.82 -18.00 34.97
C PRO A 267 35.20 -18.01 34.33
N GLN A 268 36.01 -19.03 34.63
CA GLN A 268 37.38 -19.09 34.13
C GLN A 268 37.43 -19.11 32.59
N GLU A 269 36.46 -19.77 31.94
CA GLU A 269 36.33 -19.81 30.48
C GLU A 269 36.18 -18.41 29.85
N ASP A 270 35.42 -17.51 30.50
CA ASP A 270 35.22 -16.15 30.01
C ASP A 270 36.49 -15.31 30.20
N ILE A 271 37.17 -15.49 31.35
CA ILE A 271 38.46 -14.84 31.63
C ILE A 271 39.49 -15.26 30.57
N ASP A 272 39.58 -16.55 30.28
CA ASP A 272 40.52 -17.12 29.32
C ASP A 272 40.23 -16.62 27.90
N ALA A 273 38.94 -16.55 27.50
CA ALA A 273 38.54 -15.99 26.21
C ALA A 273 38.91 -14.52 26.06
N ILE A 274 38.71 -13.70 27.11
CA ILE A 274 39.11 -12.28 27.11
C ILE A 274 40.63 -12.17 26.99
N ILE A 275 41.40 -12.99 27.72
CA ILE A 275 42.87 -13.00 27.64
C ILE A 275 43.34 -13.38 26.23
N GLU A 276 42.79 -14.44 25.63
CA GLU A 276 43.16 -14.87 24.28
C GLU A 276 42.82 -13.79 23.25
N TRP A 277 41.66 -13.15 23.36
CA TRP A 277 41.29 -12.04 22.50
C TRP A 277 42.26 -10.86 22.60
N VAL A 278 42.70 -10.49 23.80
CA VAL A 278 43.72 -9.44 23.97
C VAL A 278 45.05 -9.86 23.35
N LYS A 279 45.47 -11.12 23.51
CA LYS A 279 46.70 -11.64 22.86
C LYS A 279 46.64 -11.54 21.34
N LEU A 280 45.46 -11.75 20.75
CA LEU A 280 45.22 -11.65 19.31
C LEU A 280 45.13 -10.21 18.79
N GLY A 281 45.50 -9.22 19.61
CA GLY A 281 45.49 -7.80 19.23
C GLY A 281 44.14 -7.12 19.46
N ALA A 282 43.27 -7.71 20.28
CA ALA A 282 41.94 -7.19 20.62
C ALA A 282 41.13 -6.71 19.40
N PRO A 283 41.01 -7.53 18.32
CA PRO A 283 40.29 -7.12 17.13
C PRO A 283 38.83 -6.83 17.49
N TRP A 284 38.37 -5.66 17.07
CA TRP A 284 37.03 -5.15 17.29
C TRP A 284 36.38 -4.90 15.93
N PRO A 285 35.07 -5.15 15.74
CA PRO A 285 34.40 -4.79 14.49
C PRO A 285 34.45 -3.27 14.31
N SER A 286 35.30 -2.78 13.40
CA SER A 286 35.49 -1.35 13.18
C SER A 286 34.24 -0.69 12.60
N THR A 287 33.99 0.51 13.11
CA THR A 287 33.14 1.57 12.56
C THR A 287 33.55 1.87 11.12
N GLN A 288 32.61 1.81 10.18
CA GLN A 288 32.79 2.49 8.90
C GLN A 288 32.62 3.98 9.18
N THR A 289 33.67 4.76 8.91
CA THR A 289 33.66 6.22 8.94
C THR A 289 32.49 6.75 8.11
N SER A 290 31.42 7.18 8.76
CA SER A 290 30.49 8.14 8.19
C SER A 290 31.20 9.50 8.16
N GLU A 291 31.34 10.07 6.97
CA GLU A 291 31.68 11.47 6.83
C GLU A 291 30.62 12.32 7.55
N ALA A 292 31.08 13.40 8.20
CA ALA A 292 30.32 14.42 8.93
C ALA A 292 29.85 14.07 10.36
N GLY A 293 30.78 14.23 11.31
CA GLY A 293 30.58 15.19 12.41
C GLY A 293 29.48 14.92 13.44
N SER A 294 28.95 13.70 13.57
CA SER A 294 28.06 13.36 14.68
C SER A 294 28.83 12.66 15.81
N THR A 295 28.91 13.31 16.98
CA THR A 295 29.49 12.77 18.22
C THR A 295 28.51 11.85 18.94
N GLN A 296 27.90 10.91 18.22
CA GLN A 296 27.25 9.76 18.84
C GLN A 296 28.13 8.54 18.62
N PRO A 297 28.54 7.80 19.67
CA PRO A 297 29.17 6.51 19.48
C PRO A 297 28.14 5.62 18.77
N GLU A 298 28.37 5.42 17.47
CA GLU A 298 27.63 4.50 16.64
C GLU A 298 27.62 3.17 17.37
N ARG A 299 26.42 2.75 17.81
CA ARG A 299 26.22 1.48 18.50
C ARG A 299 26.92 0.44 17.67
N VAL A 300 27.96 -0.17 18.24
CA VAL A 300 28.68 -1.30 17.65
C VAL A 300 27.62 -2.20 17.02
N ALA A 301 27.75 -2.47 15.73
CA ALA A 301 26.89 -3.38 14.98
C ALA A 301 27.02 -4.78 15.58
N LEU A 302 26.41 -4.97 16.75
CA LEU A 302 26.46 -6.16 17.59
C LEU A 302 25.23 -6.98 17.30
N LYS A 303 25.25 -7.49 16.09
CA LYS A 303 24.80 -8.81 15.69
C LYS A 303 25.25 -8.90 14.24
N GLU A 304 25.96 -9.96 13.91
CA GLU A 304 26.01 -10.39 12.51
C GLU A 304 24.57 -10.33 12.00
N ILE A 305 24.36 -9.60 10.89
CA ILE A 305 23.06 -9.56 10.21
C ILE A 305 22.63 -11.02 10.10
N PRO A 306 21.52 -11.43 10.77
CA PRO A 306 21.14 -12.83 10.82
C PRO A 306 21.09 -13.40 9.41
N TRP A 307 21.41 -14.68 9.23
CA TRP A 307 21.49 -15.30 7.90
C TRP A 307 20.26 -15.02 7.02
N SER A 308 19.09 -14.85 7.63
CA SER A 308 17.81 -14.53 6.98
C SER A 308 17.72 -13.12 6.37
N PHE A 309 18.61 -12.21 6.76
CA PHE A 309 18.72 -10.84 6.24
C PHE A 309 19.88 -10.69 5.25
N GLN A 310 20.62 -11.77 4.99
CA GLN A 310 21.68 -11.77 3.98
C GLN A 310 21.10 -12.09 2.60
N PRO A 311 21.71 -11.60 1.50
CA PRO A 311 21.29 -11.94 0.15
C PRO A 311 21.24 -13.46 -0.06
N ILE A 312 20.14 -13.96 -0.64
CA ILE A 312 19.99 -15.38 -0.95
C ILE A 312 20.95 -15.75 -2.08
N VAL A 313 21.90 -16.63 -1.79
CA VAL A 313 22.79 -17.22 -2.79
C VAL A 313 22.17 -18.52 -3.29
N LYS A 314 21.98 -18.65 -4.61
CA LYS A 314 21.47 -19.88 -5.21
C LYS A 314 22.48 -21.02 -4.97
N PRO A 315 22.13 -22.09 -4.26
CA PRO A 315 23.04 -23.20 -4.03
C PRO A 315 23.27 -24.01 -5.32
N ASP A 316 24.45 -24.60 -5.46
CA ASP A 316 24.76 -25.58 -6.51
C ASP A 316 24.08 -26.93 -6.19
N TRP A 317 22.76 -26.95 -6.35
CA TRP A 317 21.95 -28.14 -6.11
C TRP A 317 22.17 -29.20 -7.20
N GLU A 318 22.60 -28.82 -8.41
CA GLU A 318 22.87 -29.74 -9.52
C GLU A 318 24.13 -30.56 -9.24
N GLY A 319 25.21 -29.89 -8.82
CA GLY A 319 26.43 -30.56 -8.36
C GLY A 319 26.17 -31.45 -7.15
N LEU A 320 25.32 -30.99 -6.21
CA LEU A 320 24.89 -31.82 -5.08
C LEU A 320 24.14 -33.07 -5.57
N ALA A 321 23.11 -32.92 -6.40
CA ALA A 321 22.31 -34.03 -6.91
C ALA A 321 23.17 -35.07 -7.65
N ALA A 322 24.16 -34.61 -8.43
CA ALA A 322 25.08 -35.48 -9.15
C ALA A 322 26.00 -36.31 -8.23
N SER A 323 26.26 -35.84 -7.00
CA SER A 323 27.13 -36.50 -6.02
C SER A 323 26.44 -37.60 -5.21
N LEU A 324 25.10 -37.65 -5.21
CA LEU A 324 24.30 -38.55 -4.38
C LEU A 324 24.24 -39.96 -4.96
N LYS A 325 24.22 -40.97 -4.09
CA LYS A 325 24.14 -42.38 -4.48
C LYS A 325 22.74 -42.75 -4.97
N GLN A 326 21.69 -42.17 -4.36
CA GLN A 326 20.29 -42.48 -4.66
C GLN A 326 19.61 -41.41 -5.53
N ARG A 327 20.33 -40.88 -6.54
CA ARG A 327 19.86 -39.81 -7.43
C ARG A 327 18.56 -40.08 -8.18
N GLU A 328 18.13 -41.34 -8.28
CA GLU A 328 16.89 -41.73 -8.96
C GLU A 328 15.63 -41.51 -8.09
N TRP A 329 15.78 -41.29 -6.77
CA TRP A 329 14.64 -41.10 -5.86
C TRP A 329 13.95 -39.75 -6.01
N GLY A 330 14.66 -38.70 -6.44
CA GLY A 330 14.08 -37.37 -6.56
C GLY A 330 14.86 -36.49 -7.52
N THR A 331 14.12 -35.76 -8.35
CA THR A 331 14.68 -34.87 -9.37
C THR A 331 14.56 -33.39 -9.00
N SER A 332 13.93 -33.07 -7.85
CA SER A 332 13.79 -31.69 -7.40
C SER A 332 14.99 -31.24 -6.56
N PRO A 333 15.29 -29.93 -6.52
CA PRO A 333 16.33 -29.39 -5.65
C PRO A 333 16.13 -29.76 -4.17
N ILE A 334 14.87 -29.80 -3.71
CA ILE A 334 14.52 -30.12 -2.31
C ILE A 334 14.89 -31.57 -2.00
N ASP A 335 14.59 -32.49 -2.91
CA ASP A 335 14.90 -33.91 -2.72
C ASP A 335 16.41 -34.14 -2.60
N ALA A 336 17.23 -33.41 -3.35
CA ALA A 336 18.68 -33.49 -3.25
C ALA A 336 19.18 -33.12 -1.85
N PHE A 337 18.63 -32.07 -1.23
CA PHE A 337 18.99 -31.68 0.14
C PHE A 337 18.53 -32.71 1.18
N ILE A 338 17.33 -33.28 1.01
CA ILE A 338 16.81 -34.32 1.90
C ILE A 338 17.67 -35.60 1.79
N LEU A 339 17.97 -36.04 0.56
CA LEU A 339 18.79 -37.21 0.30
C LEU A 339 20.21 -37.07 0.87
N LYS A 340 20.83 -35.90 0.71
CA LYS A 340 22.13 -35.61 1.32
C LYS A 340 22.09 -35.90 2.83
N ALA A 341 21.10 -35.34 3.52
CA ALA A 341 20.95 -35.51 4.96
C ALA A 341 20.62 -36.95 5.37
N LEU A 342 19.90 -37.71 4.53
CA LEU A 342 19.63 -39.13 4.75
C LEU A 342 20.91 -39.97 4.58
N GLU A 343 21.65 -39.77 3.50
CA GLU A 343 22.89 -40.52 3.21
C GLU A 343 23.97 -40.28 4.27
N GLU A 344 24.14 -39.03 4.74
CA GLU A 344 25.05 -38.68 5.84
C GLU A 344 24.70 -39.42 7.14
N LYS A 345 23.41 -39.69 7.35
CA LYS A 345 22.90 -40.43 8.52
C LYS A 345 22.80 -41.94 8.28
N GLY A 346 23.24 -42.45 7.12
CA GLY A 346 23.10 -43.86 6.75
C GLY A 346 21.65 -44.32 6.62
N LEU A 347 20.71 -43.39 6.37
CA LEU A 347 19.29 -43.66 6.16
C LEU A 347 18.98 -43.72 4.66
N SER A 348 17.87 -44.36 4.33
CA SER A 348 17.31 -44.37 2.97
C SER A 348 15.87 -43.89 3.00
N PRO A 349 15.34 -43.36 1.90
CA PRO A 349 13.95 -42.95 1.81
C PRO A 349 12.99 -44.10 2.12
N SER A 350 11.83 -43.75 2.66
CA SER A 350 10.74 -44.71 2.84
C SER A 350 10.19 -45.15 1.48
N PRO A 351 9.69 -46.40 1.36
CA PRO A 351 9.01 -46.83 0.16
C PRO A 351 7.79 -45.95 -0.10
N GLU A 352 7.44 -45.81 -1.38
CA GLU A 352 6.23 -45.10 -1.78
C GLU A 352 4.98 -45.74 -1.15
N ALA A 353 4.01 -44.91 -0.77
CA ALA A 353 2.76 -45.39 -0.22
C ALA A 353 1.93 -46.10 -1.29
N ASP A 354 1.05 -47.01 -0.86
CA ASP A 354 0.14 -47.67 -1.79
C ASP A 354 -0.83 -46.66 -2.43
N ARG A 355 -1.33 -46.99 -3.63
CA ARG A 355 -2.18 -46.11 -4.44
C ARG A 355 -3.42 -45.62 -3.68
N ARG A 356 -4.02 -46.45 -2.83
CA ARG A 356 -5.21 -46.07 -2.05
C ARG A 356 -4.87 -45.02 -1.00
N THR A 357 -3.70 -45.14 -0.37
CA THR A 357 -3.16 -44.14 0.55
C THR A 357 -2.82 -42.84 -0.20
N LEU A 358 -2.19 -42.92 -1.36
CA LEU A 358 -1.80 -41.75 -2.16
C LEU A 358 -3.01 -40.89 -2.57
N ILE A 359 -4.03 -41.47 -3.20
CA ILE A 359 -5.22 -40.71 -3.62
C ILE A 359 -5.93 -40.05 -2.43
N ARG A 360 -5.99 -40.73 -1.29
CA ARG A 360 -6.59 -40.18 -0.07
C ARG A 360 -5.82 -38.98 0.45
N ARG A 361 -4.47 -39.06 0.52
CA ARG A 361 -3.62 -37.96 0.96
C ARG A 361 -3.75 -36.76 0.03
N LEU A 362 -3.60 -36.98 -1.27
CA LEU A 362 -3.72 -35.92 -2.28
C LEU A 362 -5.05 -35.17 -2.18
N HIS A 363 -6.18 -35.86 -2.09
CA HIS A 363 -7.47 -35.18 -1.98
C HIS A 363 -7.64 -34.40 -0.66
N LEU A 364 -7.16 -34.95 0.45
CA LEU A 364 -7.23 -34.26 1.75
C LEU A 364 -6.28 -33.05 1.82
N ASP A 365 -5.10 -33.16 1.22
CA ASP A 365 -4.11 -32.09 1.22
C ASP A 365 -4.51 -30.97 0.25
N VAL A 366 -4.96 -31.33 -0.96
CA VAL A 366 -5.26 -30.36 -2.04
C VAL A 366 -6.67 -29.78 -1.93
N TRP A 367 -7.69 -30.60 -1.64
CA TRP A 367 -9.10 -30.16 -1.55
C TRP A 367 -9.65 -30.12 -0.12
N GLY A 368 -8.97 -30.73 0.86
CA GLY A 368 -9.50 -30.83 2.22
C GLY A 368 -10.64 -31.83 2.41
N LEU A 369 -10.96 -32.63 1.38
CA LEU A 369 -12.07 -33.59 1.37
C LEU A 369 -11.57 -34.98 0.94
N PRO A 370 -12.17 -36.07 1.42
CA PRO A 370 -11.82 -37.41 0.93
C PRO A 370 -12.28 -37.62 -0.53
N PRO A 371 -11.60 -38.49 -1.31
CA PRO A 371 -12.04 -38.89 -2.64
C PRO A 371 -13.34 -39.69 -2.58
N ARG A 372 -14.10 -39.72 -3.66
CA ARG A 372 -15.25 -40.62 -3.81
C ARG A 372 -14.78 -42.07 -3.99
N PRO A 373 -15.57 -43.08 -3.56
CA PRO A 373 -15.21 -44.48 -3.74
C PRO A 373 -14.86 -44.83 -5.20
N GLU A 374 -15.59 -44.29 -6.16
CA GLU A 374 -15.39 -44.57 -7.60
C GLU A 374 -14.07 -43.98 -8.12
N GLU A 375 -13.66 -42.81 -7.61
CA GLU A 375 -12.37 -42.19 -7.92
C GLU A 375 -11.21 -43.01 -7.35
N VAL A 376 -11.38 -43.58 -6.15
CA VAL A 376 -10.41 -44.50 -5.55
C VAL A 376 -10.26 -45.77 -6.37
N GLU A 377 -11.36 -46.43 -6.71
CA GLU A 377 -11.34 -47.65 -7.52
C GLU A 377 -10.70 -47.41 -8.88
N GLY A 378 -11.08 -46.31 -9.56
CA GLY A 378 -10.50 -45.92 -10.83
C GLY A 378 -9.00 -45.64 -10.74
N PHE A 379 -8.55 -44.92 -9.71
CA PHE A 379 -7.13 -44.62 -9.54
C PHE A 379 -6.30 -45.86 -9.16
N VAL A 380 -6.80 -46.74 -8.31
CA VAL A 380 -6.10 -47.96 -7.90
C VAL A 380 -5.95 -48.92 -9.06
N ALA A 381 -6.95 -49.03 -9.94
CA ALA A 381 -6.92 -49.90 -11.11
C ALA A 381 -6.17 -49.32 -12.32
N ASN A 382 -5.77 -48.04 -12.29
CA ASN A 382 -5.14 -47.38 -13.43
C ASN A 382 -3.64 -47.74 -13.55
N GLU A 383 -3.27 -48.57 -14.53
CA GLU A 383 -1.87 -48.99 -14.74
C GLU A 383 -0.99 -47.97 -15.49
N ASP A 384 -1.51 -46.79 -15.86
CA ASP A 384 -0.70 -45.73 -16.48
C ASP A 384 0.44 -45.33 -15.52
N PRO A 385 1.72 -45.37 -15.95
CA PRO A 385 2.85 -44.93 -15.12
C PRO A 385 2.76 -43.45 -14.71
N LEU A 386 1.97 -42.63 -15.41
CA LEU A 386 1.73 -41.22 -15.08
C LEU A 386 0.40 -40.98 -14.34
N ALA A 387 -0.25 -42.02 -13.83
CA ALA A 387 -1.56 -41.89 -13.21
C ALA A 387 -1.55 -40.96 -12.00
N TYR A 388 -0.47 -40.96 -11.21
CA TYR A 388 -0.34 -40.14 -10.01
C TYR A 388 -0.19 -38.65 -10.38
N GLU A 389 0.69 -38.33 -11.31
CA GLU A 389 0.95 -36.98 -11.82
C GLU A 389 -0.31 -36.40 -12.45
N ARG A 390 -1.01 -37.18 -13.28
CA ARG A 390 -2.30 -36.77 -13.86
C ARG A 390 -3.36 -36.49 -12.80
N LEU A 391 -3.38 -37.25 -11.71
CA LEU A 391 -4.29 -36.99 -10.59
C LEU A 391 -3.90 -35.69 -9.88
N VAL A 392 -2.62 -35.45 -9.63
CA VAL A 392 -2.13 -34.18 -9.05
C VAL A 392 -2.57 -33.00 -9.92
N ASP A 393 -2.31 -33.05 -11.22
CA ASP A 393 -2.71 -32.00 -12.18
C ASP A 393 -4.22 -31.77 -12.17
N ALA A 394 -5.03 -32.85 -12.16
CA ALA A 394 -6.48 -32.74 -12.13
C ALA A 394 -7.01 -32.11 -10.83
N LEU A 395 -6.37 -32.40 -9.69
CA LEU A 395 -6.74 -31.80 -8.41
C LEU A 395 -6.36 -30.32 -8.33
N LEU A 396 -5.17 -29.96 -8.80
CA LEU A 396 -4.69 -28.57 -8.82
C LEU A 396 -5.46 -27.69 -9.82
N ALA A 397 -5.86 -28.25 -10.97
CA ALA A 397 -6.67 -27.54 -11.97
C ALA A 397 -8.14 -27.34 -11.55
N SER A 398 -8.58 -27.95 -10.46
CA SER A 398 -9.95 -27.81 -9.97
C SER A 398 -10.15 -26.50 -9.20
N PRO A 399 -11.27 -25.78 -9.39
CA PRO A 399 -11.57 -24.56 -8.62
C PRO A 399 -11.55 -24.73 -7.09
N ARG A 400 -11.73 -25.98 -6.63
CA ARG A 400 -11.69 -26.37 -5.21
C ARG A 400 -10.31 -26.19 -4.58
N TYR A 401 -9.25 -26.22 -5.39
CA TYR A 401 -7.90 -25.93 -4.94
C TYR A 401 -7.82 -24.51 -4.36
N GLY A 402 -8.25 -23.51 -5.13
CA GLY A 402 -8.30 -22.12 -4.69
C GLY A 402 -9.22 -21.91 -3.50
N GLU A 403 -10.39 -22.54 -3.45
CA GLU A 403 -11.30 -22.47 -2.29
C GLU A 403 -10.62 -22.98 -1.00
N ARG A 404 -9.91 -24.11 -1.10
CA ARG A 404 -9.21 -24.72 0.03
C ARG A 404 -8.03 -23.86 0.50
N TRP A 405 -7.18 -23.44 -0.43
CA TRP A 405 -5.94 -22.74 -0.12
C TRP A 405 -6.16 -21.27 0.25
N ALA A 406 -7.15 -20.61 -0.36
CA ALA A 406 -7.55 -19.26 0.03
C ALA A 406 -7.93 -19.18 1.51
N ARG A 407 -8.59 -20.20 2.07
CA ARG A 407 -8.93 -20.23 3.51
C ARG A 407 -7.69 -20.07 4.39
N HIS A 408 -6.59 -20.74 4.04
CA HIS A 408 -5.33 -20.63 4.80
C HIS A 408 -4.76 -19.21 4.70
N TRP A 409 -4.82 -18.58 3.54
CA TRP A 409 -4.42 -17.18 3.36
C TRP A 409 -5.32 -16.21 4.15
N LEU A 410 -6.63 -16.40 4.07
CA LEU A 410 -7.63 -15.57 4.74
C LEU A 410 -7.47 -15.63 6.27
N ASP A 411 -7.09 -16.79 6.81
CA ASP A 411 -6.73 -16.94 8.23
C ASP A 411 -5.48 -16.09 8.58
N VAL A 412 -4.44 -16.09 7.73
CA VAL A 412 -3.19 -15.33 7.95
C VAL A 412 -3.46 -13.82 7.97
N VAL A 413 -4.28 -13.32 7.05
CA VAL A 413 -4.60 -11.89 6.96
C VAL A 413 -5.75 -11.48 7.89
N ARG A 414 -6.28 -12.45 8.66
CA ARG A 414 -7.34 -12.29 9.67
C ARG A 414 -8.62 -11.75 9.07
N PHE A 415 -8.91 -12.18 7.85
CA PHE A 415 -10.10 -11.80 7.12
C PHE A 415 -11.37 -12.24 7.87
N GLY A 416 -12.28 -11.30 8.08
CA GLY A 416 -13.61 -11.56 8.62
C GLY A 416 -14.71 -10.98 7.75
N GLU A 417 -15.81 -11.72 7.60
CA GLU A 417 -17.07 -11.19 7.04
C GLU A 417 -17.88 -10.38 8.08
N THR A 418 -17.25 -10.07 9.22
CA THR A 418 -17.77 -9.23 10.29
C THR A 418 -16.65 -8.37 10.84
N ASN A 419 -16.98 -7.35 11.65
CA ASN A 419 -15.97 -6.44 12.21
C ASN A 419 -15.09 -7.05 13.30
N GLY A 420 -15.53 -8.10 13.99
CA GLY A 420 -14.67 -8.94 14.83
C GLY A 420 -13.98 -8.24 16.02
N PHE A 421 -14.44 -7.05 16.43
CA PHE A 421 -13.91 -6.27 17.56
C PHE A 421 -14.97 -6.09 18.66
N GLU A 422 -15.10 -4.91 19.27
CA GLU A 422 -16.06 -4.58 20.32
C GLU A 422 -17.52 -4.80 19.89
N THR A 423 -17.84 -4.44 18.64
CA THR A 423 -19.13 -4.75 18.01
C THR A 423 -18.91 -5.66 16.83
N ASN A 424 -19.74 -6.70 16.71
CA ASN A 424 -19.59 -7.71 15.68
C ASN A 424 -20.71 -7.61 14.64
N THR A 425 -20.63 -6.58 13.81
CA THR A 425 -21.57 -6.29 12.72
C THR A 425 -21.11 -6.97 11.40
N PRO A 426 -22.03 -7.46 10.56
CA PRO A 426 -21.67 -8.09 9.28
C PRO A 426 -21.13 -7.10 8.23
N ARG A 427 -20.06 -7.49 7.54
CA ARG A 427 -19.50 -6.81 6.37
C ARG A 427 -20.04 -7.43 5.09
N ARG A 428 -21.16 -6.92 4.60
CA ARG A 428 -21.89 -7.50 3.45
C ARG A 428 -21.09 -7.49 2.14
N ASN A 429 -20.08 -6.63 2.03
CA ASN A 429 -19.28 -6.44 0.83
C ASN A 429 -17.82 -6.92 1.00
N ALA A 430 -17.52 -7.78 1.98
CA ALA A 430 -16.17 -8.32 2.18
C ALA A 430 -15.79 -9.43 1.16
N TRP A 431 -16.80 -10.10 0.59
CA TRP A 431 -16.63 -11.23 -0.31
C TRP A 431 -15.81 -10.98 -1.59
N PRO A 432 -15.75 -9.77 -2.21
CA PRO A 432 -14.94 -9.55 -3.41
C PRO A 432 -13.45 -9.79 -3.17
N TYR A 433 -12.93 -9.46 -1.98
CA TYR A 433 -11.55 -9.74 -1.61
C TYR A 433 -11.31 -11.26 -1.45
N ARG A 434 -12.22 -11.96 -0.75
CA ARG A 434 -12.18 -13.43 -0.63
C ARG A 434 -12.14 -14.09 -2.01
N ASP A 435 -13.02 -13.69 -2.90
CA ASP A 435 -13.11 -14.26 -4.25
C ASP A 435 -11.87 -13.92 -5.09
N TYR A 436 -11.30 -12.73 -4.94
CA TYR A 436 -9.99 -12.37 -5.52
C TYR A 436 -8.87 -13.32 -5.05
N VAL A 437 -8.82 -13.67 -3.77
CA VAL A 437 -7.80 -14.61 -3.25
C VAL A 437 -8.00 -16.00 -3.84
N ILE A 438 -9.24 -16.51 -3.86
CA ILE A 438 -9.60 -17.81 -4.47
C ILE A 438 -9.17 -17.85 -5.95
N GLU A 439 -9.50 -16.79 -6.69
CA GLU A 439 -9.15 -16.63 -8.10
C GLU A 439 -7.63 -16.62 -8.29
N SER A 440 -6.90 -15.89 -7.44
CA SER A 440 -5.43 -15.79 -7.50
C SER A 440 -4.74 -17.15 -7.33
N PHE A 441 -5.23 -17.99 -6.41
CA PHE A 441 -4.70 -19.36 -6.26
C PHE A 441 -5.04 -20.25 -7.46
N ASN A 442 -6.28 -20.20 -7.96
CA ASN A 442 -6.70 -21.03 -9.09
C ASN A 442 -6.01 -20.65 -10.42
N GLN A 443 -5.58 -19.39 -10.55
CA GLN A 443 -4.85 -18.89 -11.72
C GLN A 443 -3.33 -19.07 -11.61
N ASP A 444 -2.84 -19.65 -10.50
CA ASP A 444 -1.40 -19.76 -10.20
C ASP A 444 -0.70 -18.40 -10.31
N LYS A 445 -1.31 -17.37 -9.70
CA LYS A 445 -0.80 -16.00 -9.81
C LYS A 445 0.61 -15.92 -9.22
N PRO A 446 1.57 -15.28 -9.93
CA PRO A 446 2.91 -15.05 -9.38
C PRO A 446 2.85 -14.38 -8.01
N TYR A 447 3.60 -14.93 -7.06
CA TYR A 447 3.52 -14.52 -5.66
C TYR A 447 3.89 -13.05 -5.45
N ASP A 448 4.88 -12.54 -6.18
CA ASP A 448 5.26 -11.13 -6.20
C ASP A 448 4.08 -10.25 -6.64
N ARG A 449 3.39 -10.62 -7.72
CA ARG A 449 2.19 -9.90 -8.19
C ARG A 449 1.07 -9.94 -7.16
N PHE A 450 0.83 -11.09 -6.53
CA PHE A 450 -0.17 -11.26 -5.48
C PHE A 450 0.10 -10.37 -4.25
N ILE A 451 1.37 -10.17 -3.87
CA ILE A 451 1.77 -9.24 -2.81
C ILE A 451 1.49 -7.79 -3.25
N PHE A 452 1.98 -7.39 -4.42
CA PHE A 452 1.84 -6.03 -4.92
C PHE A 452 0.39 -5.59 -5.06
N GLU A 453 -0.48 -6.46 -5.60
CA GLU A 453 -1.91 -6.18 -5.72
C GLU A 453 -2.59 -6.01 -4.36
N GLN A 454 -2.15 -6.72 -3.32
CA GLN A 454 -2.76 -6.56 -1.99
C GLN A 454 -2.36 -5.24 -1.31
N LEU A 455 -1.15 -4.75 -1.55
CA LEU A 455 -0.67 -3.48 -0.97
C LEU A 455 -1.09 -2.25 -1.79
N ALA A 456 -1.25 -2.38 -3.11
CA ALA A 456 -1.47 -1.25 -4.02
C ALA A 456 -2.39 -1.61 -5.20
N GLY A 457 -3.33 -2.53 -5.02
CA GLY A 457 -4.22 -3.01 -6.08
C GLY A 457 -5.07 -1.91 -6.73
N ASP A 458 -5.42 -0.88 -5.97
CA ASP A 458 -6.13 0.29 -6.49
C ASP A 458 -5.28 1.08 -7.50
N ALA A 459 -3.98 1.25 -7.26
CA ALA A 459 -3.07 1.79 -8.25
C ALA A 459 -2.86 0.87 -9.46
N LEU A 460 -3.08 -0.45 -9.31
CA LEU A 460 -2.79 -1.47 -10.32
C LEU A 460 -3.99 -1.95 -11.15
N GLY A 461 -5.18 -1.41 -10.93
CA GLY A 461 -6.40 -1.84 -11.64
C GLY A 461 -7.16 -2.99 -10.95
N GLU A 462 -6.70 -3.46 -9.80
CA GLU A 462 -7.26 -4.61 -9.07
C GLU A 462 -7.76 -4.17 -7.68
N ASP A 463 -8.88 -3.45 -7.66
CA ASP A 463 -9.43 -2.87 -6.43
C ASP A 463 -9.77 -3.90 -5.37
N ARG A 464 -10.20 -5.11 -5.78
CA ARG A 464 -10.62 -6.17 -4.85
C ARG A 464 -9.48 -6.57 -3.92
N ALA A 465 -8.25 -6.59 -4.43
CA ALA A 465 -7.06 -7.01 -3.69
C ALA A 465 -6.74 -6.10 -2.49
N THR A 466 -7.02 -4.79 -2.61
CA THR A 466 -6.79 -3.84 -1.51
C THR A 466 -7.68 -4.06 -0.29
N GLY A 467 -8.68 -4.93 -0.39
CA GLY A 467 -9.41 -5.44 0.78
C GLY A 467 -8.48 -6.07 1.83
N TYR A 468 -7.28 -6.52 1.44
CA TYR A 468 -6.22 -6.95 2.35
C TYR A 468 -5.94 -5.94 3.49
N LEU A 469 -5.86 -4.64 3.16
CA LEU A 469 -5.46 -3.59 4.10
C LEU A 469 -6.49 -3.36 5.21
N VAL A 470 -7.75 -3.72 4.96
CA VAL A 470 -8.90 -3.43 5.83
C VAL A 470 -9.70 -4.70 6.18
N GLY A 471 -9.18 -5.88 5.80
CA GLY A 471 -9.86 -7.16 5.96
C GLY A 471 -9.91 -7.66 7.41
N GLY A 472 -9.04 -7.13 8.26
CA GLY A 472 -8.92 -7.46 9.68
C GLY A 472 -9.99 -6.82 10.58
N PRO A 473 -9.89 -7.00 11.91
CA PRO A 473 -10.81 -6.43 12.87
C PRO A 473 -10.92 -4.90 12.77
N MET A 474 -12.13 -4.36 12.94
CA MET A 474 -12.36 -2.91 12.92
C MET A 474 -13.09 -2.45 14.17
N ASP A 475 -12.52 -1.43 14.81
CA ASP A 475 -13.16 -0.71 15.90
C ASP A 475 -14.10 0.36 15.35
N GLU A 476 -15.39 0.04 15.21
CA GLU A 476 -16.43 0.96 14.77
C GLU A 476 -16.87 1.95 15.87
N VAL A 477 -16.59 1.67 17.14
CA VAL A 477 -17.07 2.47 18.26
C VAL A 477 -16.13 3.66 18.47
N LYS A 478 -16.40 4.77 17.80
CA LYS A 478 -15.57 5.98 17.90
C LYS A 478 -15.94 6.82 19.12
N SER A 479 -14.92 7.24 19.87
CA SER A 479 -15.08 8.15 21.01
C SER A 479 -15.13 9.61 20.55
N PRO A 480 -15.93 10.50 21.17
CA PRO A 480 -15.84 11.93 20.92
C PRO A 480 -14.56 12.57 21.50
N ASP A 481 -13.84 11.86 22.38
CA ASP A 481 -12.54 12.29 22.88
C ASP A 481 -11.46 12.15 21.80
N ILE A 482 -10.74 13.24 21.55
CA ILE A 482 -9.71 13.28 20.50
C ILE A 482 -8.53 12.36 20.82
N GLY A 483 -8.14 12.22 22.09
CA GLY A 483 -7.04 11.36 22.51
C GLY A 483 -7.36 9.89 22.25
N LEU A 484 -8.58 9.46 22.61
CA LEU A 484 -9.07 8.11 22.33
C LEU A 484 -9.19 7.84 20.82
N THR A 485 -9.68 8.79 20.03
CA THR A 485 -9.76 8.66 18.57
C THR A 485 -8.36 8.49 17.94
N LEU A 486 -7.40 9.29 18.38
CA LEU A 486 -6.01 9.18 17.91
C LEU A 486 -5.38 7.85 18.33
N GLN A 487 -5.65 7.38 19.55
CA GLN A 487 -5.18 6.08 20.03
C GLN A 487 -5.77 4.92 19.21
N GLN A 488 -7.07 4.94 18.93
CA GLN A 488 -7.72 3.96 18.04
C GLN A 488 -7.05 3.95 16.67
N ARG A 489 -6.81 5.13 16.08
CA ARG A 489 -6.11 5.23 14.79
C ARG A 489 -4.70 4.64 14.84
N MET A 490 -3.96 4.87 15.92
CA MET A 490 -2.63 4.27 16.08
C MET A 490 -2.68 2.75 16.20
N ASN A 491 -3.72 2.20 16.83
CA ASN A 491 -3.92 0.76 16.92
C ASN A 491 -4.32 0.14 15.56
N GLU A 492 -5.15 0.82 14.76
CA GLU A 492 -5.46 0.38 13.39
C GLU A 492 -4.20 0.30 12.51
N LEU A 493 -3.31 1.29 12.62
CA LEU A 493 -2.06 1.29 11.86
C LEU A 493 -1.08 0.22 12.35
N ASP A 494 -0.97 0.03 13.67
CA ASP A 494 -0.19 -1.05 14.29
C ASP A 494 -0.66 -2.42 13.78
N ASP A 495 -1.97 -2.61 13.67
CA ASP A 495 -2.60 -3.83 13.15
C ASP A 495 -2.22 -4.12 11.68
N MET A 496 -2.25 -3.10 10.81
CA MET A 496 -1.82 -3.21 9.41
C MET A 496 -0.32 -3.55 9.28
N ILE A 497 0.52 -2.90 10.09
CA ILE A 497 1.97 -3.13 10.12
C ILE A 497 2.26 -4.55 10.59
N ALA A 498 1.68 -4.96 11.72
CA ALA A 498 1.90 -6.28 12.30
C ALA A 498 1.49 -7.39 11.33
N THR A 499 0.36 -7.23 10.65
CA THR A 499 -0.15 -8.20 9.66
C THR A 499 0.75 -8.29 8.45
N THR A 500 1.14 -7.14 7.89
CA THR A 500 1.98 -7.09 6.71
C THR A 500 3.35 -7.68 6.96
N CYS A 501 3.98 -7.33 8.08
CA CYS A 501 5.28 -7.88 8.41
C CYS A 501 5.20 -9.37 8.77
N THR A 502 4.14 -9.82 9.44
CA THR A 502 3.99 -11.25 9.75
C THR A 502 3.68 -12.07 8.49
N ALA A 503 2.76 -11.61 7.65
CA ALA A 503 2.30 -12.32 6.47
C ALA A 503 3.37 -12.40 5.37
N PHE A 504 4.08 -11.30 5.10
CA PHE A 504 5.02 -11.25 3.98
C PHE A 504 6.49 -11.37 4.37
N LEU A 505 6.87 -10.89 5.56
CA LEU A 505 8.27 -10.95 6.01
C LEU A 505 8.54 -12.08 7.00
N GLY A 506 7.50 -12.63 7.64
CA GLY A 506 7.65 -13.59 8.73
C GLY A 506 8.29 -12.97 9.98
N LEU A 507 8.20 -11.64 10.15
CA LEU A 507 8.87 -10.88 11.21
C LEU A 507 7.87 -10.25 12.18
N THR A 508 8.14 -10.36 13.48
CA THR A 508 7.34 -9.76 14.55
C THR A 508 7.82 -8.34 14.86
N VAL A 509 7.42 -7.36 14.07
CA VAL A 509 7.92 -5.97 14.22
C VAL A 509 7.33 -5.20 15.40
N ALA A 510 6.32 -5.72 16.08
CA ALA A 510 5.56 -4.99 17.11
C ALA A 510 6.42 -4.47 18.28
N CYS A 511 7.52 -5.16 18.65
CA CYS A 511 8.40 -4.64 19.71
C CYS A 511 9.08 -3.32 19.31
N ALA A 512 9.30 -3.10 18.01
CA ALA A 512 9.90 -1.89 17.46
C ALA A 512 9.05 -0.63 17.71
N ARG A 513 7.78 -0.78 18.11
CA ARG A 513 6.87 0.33 18.42
C ARG A 513 7.37 1.23 19.55
N CYS A 514 7.96 0.65 20.59
CA CYS A 514 8.35 1.37 21.82
C CYS A 514 9.86 1.47 22.03
N HIS A 515 10.64 0.56 21.44
CA HIS A 515 12.11 0.56 21.46
C HIS A 515 12.61 -0.22 20.24
N ASP A 516 13.87 -0.09 19.83
CA ASP A 516 14.42 -0.93 18.75
C ASP A 516 14.20 -2.42 19.02
N HIS A 517 13.91 -3.21 17.99
CA HIS A 517 13.58 -4.63 18.14
C HIS A 517 14.71 -5.37 18.87
N LYS A 518 14.34 -6.21 19.86
CA LYS A 518 15.31 -6.84 20.76
C LYS A 518 16.29 -7.77 20.06
N PHE A 519 15.81 -8.47 19.02
CA PHE A 519 16.57 -9.54 18.38
C PHE A 519 16.97 -9.28 16.94
N ASP A 520 16.13 -8.54 16.22
CA ASP A 520 16.21 -8.35 14.78
C ASP A 520 16.72 -6.93 14.50
N PRO A 521 17.41 -6.71 13.37
CA PRO A 521 17.93 -5.40 13.00
C PRO A 521 16.81 -4.47 12.49
N ILE A 522 15.81 -4.23 13.32
CA ILE A 522 14.64 -3.40 13.03
C ILE A 522 14.59 -2.29 14.06
N THR A 523 14.84 -1.07 13.62
CA THR A 523 14.83 0.09 14.50
C THR A 523 13.40 0.59 14.72
N MET A 524 13.20 1.35 15.79
CA MET A 524 11.97 2.10 16.00
C MET A 524 11.69 3.05 14.82
N LYS A 525 12.74 3.61 14.21
CA LYS A 525 12.61 4.46 13.03
C LYS A 525 12.02 3.70 11.85
N ASP A 526 12.43 2.46 11.63
CA ASP A 526 11.88 1.61 10.56
C ASP A 526 10.40 1.32 10.80
N TYR A 527 10.01 1.03 12.04
CA TYR A 527 8.61 0.82 12.42
C TYR A 527 7.73 2.03 12.10
N TYR A 528 8.13 3.24 12.50
CA TYR A 528 7.36 4.45 12.19
C TYR A 528 7.46 4.85 10.71
N GLY A 529 8.53 4.44 10.00
CA GLY A 529 8.62 4.54 8.55
C GLY A 529 7.56 3.68 7.84
N LEU A 530 7.35 2.44 8.31
CA LEU A 530 6.27 1.58 7.82
C LEU A 530 4.89 2.17 8.15
N GLN A 531 4.73 2.75 9.34
CA GLN A 531 3.48 3.43 9.70
C GLN A 531 3.13 4.56 8.71
N ALA A 532 4.12 5.32 8.24
CA ALA A 532 3.90 6.39 7.27
C ALA A 532 3.32 5.88 5.92
N ILE A 533 3.64 4.64 5.52
CA ILE A 533 3.08 4.02 4.30
C ILE A 533 1.57 3.80 4.44
N PHE A 534 1.13 3.31 5.60
CA PHE A 534 -0.28 2.99 5.85
C PHE A 534 -1.09 4.16 6.39
N ALA A 535 -0.46 5.29 6.72
CA ALA A 535 -1.09 6.44 7.35
C ALA A 535 -2.31 6.98 6.57
N GLY A 536 -2.32 6.82 5.24
CA GLY A 536 -3.43 7.22 4.37
C GLY A 536 -4.60 6.23 4.26
N VAL A 537 -4.45 4.99 4.74
CA VAL A 537 -5.47 3.94 4.59
C VAL A 537 -6.59 4.13 5.61
N GLN A 538 -7.85 4.22 5.16
CA GLN A 538 -9.02 4.31 6.03
C GLN A 538 -9.94 3.12 5.82
N HIS A 539 -10.56 2.65 6.89
CA HIS A 539 -11.64 1.67 6.78
C HIS A 539 -12.88 2.34 6.18
N GLY A 540 -13.51 1.67 5.21
CA GLY A 540 -14.72 2.17 4.57
C GLY A 540 -15.12 1.32 3.38
N GLU A 541 -16.31 1.57 2.88
CA GLU A 541 -16.81 0.99 1.64
C GLU A 541 -16.32 1.82 0.46
N ARG A 542 -15.89 1.13 -0.60
CA ARG A 542 -15.48 1.76 -1.86
C ARG A 542 -16.16 1.05 -3.03
N GLU A 543 -16.67 1.84 -3.97
CA GLU A 543 -17.15 1.29 -5.24
C GLU A 543 -15.98 0.71 -6.03
N LEU A 544 -16.13 -0.53 -6.50
CA LEU A 544 -15.16 -1.14 -7.39
C LEU A 544 -15.22 -0.45 -8.75
N ARG A 545 -14.05 -0.17 -9.34
CA ARG A 545 -13.99 0.41 -10.69
C ARG A 545 -14.70 -0.52 -11.68
N PRO A 546 -15.59 0.02 -12.54
CA PRO A 546 -16.17 -0.77 -13.61
C PRO A 546 -15.11 -1.15 -14.65
N PRO A 547 -15.33 -2.20 -15.45
CA PRO A 547 -14.37 -2.65 -16.48
C PRO A 547 -13.97 -1.57 -17.50
N ASP A 548 -14.80 -0.54 -17.70
CA ASP A 548 -14.56 0.58 -18.60
C ASP A 548 -13.99 1.83 -17.88
N ALA A 549 -13.60 1.73 -16.61
CA ALA A 549 -13.09 2.85 -15.81
C ALA A 549 -11.89 3.55 -16.49
N GLU A 550 -10.96 2.79 -17.06
CA GLU A 550 -9.79 3.32 -17.76
C GLU A 550 -10.18 4.18 -18.99
N GLU A 551 -11.24 3.80 -19.69
CA GLU A 551 -11.77 4.55 -20.82
C GLU A 551 -12.47 5.83 -20.33
N ARG A 552 -13.24 5.72 -19.24
CA ARG A 552 -13.92 6.87 -18.62
C ARG A 552 -12.93 7.89 -18.07
N ILE A 553 -11.86 7.45 -17.41
CA ILE A 553 -10.77 8.31 -16.92
C ILE A 553 -10.14 9.05 -18.09
N ARG A 554 -9.78 8.35 -19.17
CA ARG A 554 -9.22 8.98 -20.38
C ARG A 554 -10.16 10.01 -21.01
N LYS A 555 -11.47 9.72 -21.08
CA LYS A 555 -12.47 10.68 -21.57
C LYS A 555 -12.59 11.89 -20.64
N ALA A 556 -12.64 11.69 -19.34
CA ALA A 556 -12.71 12.78 -18.37
C ALA A 556 -11.47 13.69 -18.43
N GLU A 557 -10.27 13.13 -18.57
CA GLU A 557 -9.04 13.91 -18.77
C GLU A 557 -9.05 14.69 -20.07
N ALA A 558 -9.51 14.09 -21.18
CA ALA A 558 -9.66 14.79 -22.45
C ALA A 558 -10.64 15.97 -22.34
N LEU A 559 -11.80 15.75 -21.70
CA LEU A 559 -12.79 16.81 -21.47
C LEU A 559 -12.24 17.91 -20.55
N ARG A 560 -11.46 17.58 -19.51
CA ARG A 560 -10.82 18.59 -18.65
C ARG A 560 -9.84 19.45 -19.44
N ARG A 561 -9.02 18.85 -20.31
CA ARG A 561 -8.10 19.59 -21.20
C ARG A 561 -8.85 20.52 -22.16
N GLU A 562 -10.06 20.16 -22.58
CA GLU A 562 -10.92 21.04 -23.38
C GLU A 562 -11.60 22.14 -22.53
N LEU A 563 -11.98 21.82 -21.29
CA LEU A 563 -12.72 22.70 -20.39
C LEU A 563 -11.84 23.83 -19.84
N GLU A 564 -10.60 23.56 -19.47
CA GLU A 564 -9.67 24.54 -18.89
C GLU A 564 -9.50 25.82 -19.74
N PRO A 565 -9.18 25.76 -21.05
CA PRO A 565 -9.05 26.96 -21.87
C PRO A 565 -10.39 27.68 -22.09
N LEU A 566 -11.51 26.97 -22.06
CA LEU A 566 -12.85 27.57 -22.19
C LEU A 566 -13.24 28.33 -20.93
N LEU A 567 -12.98 27.77 -19.74
CA LEU A 567 -13.19 28.45 -18.47
C LEU A 567 -12.27 29.66 -18.33
N ALA A 568 -11.00 29.55 -18.73
CA ALA A 568 -10.08 30.68 -18.74
C ALA A 568 -10.56 31.81 -19.68
N ARG A 569 -11.09 31.47 -20.86
CA ARG A 569 -11.69 32.45 -21.78
C ARG A 569 -12.96 33.07 -21.21
N LEU A 570 -13.83 32.27 -20.60
CA LEU A 570 -15.06 32.76 -19.99
C LEU A 570 -14.77 33.72 -18.83
N ALA A 571 -13.79 33.42 -17.99
CA ALA A 571 -13.36 34.28 -16.89
C ALA A 571 -12.86 35.66 -17.37
N LEU A 572 -12.28 35.75 -18.58
CA LEU A 572 -11.88 37.04 -19.19
C LEU A 572 -13.08 37.83 -19.77
N LEU A 573 -14.22 37.17 -19.96
CA LEU A 573 -15.43 37.72 -20.55
C LEU A 573 -16.53 37.97 -19.50
N GLU A 574 -16.42 37.35 -18.33
CA GLU A 574 -17.25 37.66 -17.17
C GLU A 574 -16.94 39.09 -16.68
N PRO A 575 -17.95 39.96 -16.58
CA PRO A 575 -17.74 41.31 -16.09
C PRO A 575 -17.34 41.28 -14.60
N LEU A 576 -16.22 41.92 -14.25
CA LEU A 576 -15.71 42.04 -12.86
C LEU A 576 -16.73 42.62 -11.87
N ALA A 577 -17.75 43.31 -12.37
CA ALA A 577 -18.89 43.77 -11.60
C ALA A 577 -20.17 43.61 -12.43
N VAL A 578 -21.19 43.01 -11.83
CA VAL A 578 -22.54 42.97 -12.39
C VAL A 578 -23.31 44.16 -11.79
N PRO A 579 -23.99 45.01 -12.59
CA PRO A 579 -24.83 46.06 -12.04
C PRO A 579 -26.04 45.42 -11.34
N GLY A 580 -25.96 45.27 -10.02
CA GLY A 580 -27.11 44.94 -9.20
C GLY A 580 -27.93 46.20 -8.93
N ILE A 581 -29.22 46.17 -9.27
CA ILE A 581 -30.16 47.18 -8.76
C ILE A 581 -30.59 46.72 -7.37
N VAL A 582 -30.13 47.41 -6.34
CA VAL A 582 -30.70 47.30 -5.00
C VAL A 582 -31.93 48.20 -4.97
N PHE A 583 -33.12 47.62 -4.96
CA PHE A 583 -34.34 48.38 -4.67
C PHE A 583 -34.42 48.59 -3.16
N LEU A 584 -34.15 49.82 -2.70
CA LEU A 584 -34.54 50.30 -1.37
C LEU A 584 -35.99 50.78 -1.48
N ASP A 585 -36.94 49.86 -1.27
CA ASP A 585 -38.36 50.20 -1.13
C ASP A 585 -38.84 49.72 0.24
N ASP A 586 -39.18 50.68 1.11
CA ASP A 586 -39.66 50.43 2.48
C ASP A 586 -41.11 49.89 2.52
N THR A 587 -41.76 49.65 1.38
CA THR A 587 -43.23 49.42 1.37
C THR A 587 -43.72 48.12 0.74
N ARG A 588 -42.87 47.19 0.30
CA ARG A 588 -43.35 45.91 -0.26
C ARG A 588 -43.11 44.71 0.67
N ARG A 589 -44.16 44.41 1.43
CA ARG A 589 -44.43 43.07 1.92
C ARG A 589 -45.02 42.24 0.77
N GLU A 590 -44.47 41.04 0.62
CA GLU A 590 -45.07 39.85 -0.01
C GLU A 590 -44.63 39.47 -1.44
N VAL A 591 -44.24 38.18 -1.49
CA VAL A 591 -44.03 37.26 -2.61
C VAL A 591 -42.66 37.31 -3.31
N ALA A 592 -41.76 36.42 -2.87
CA ALA A 592 -40.75 35.83 -3.75
C ALA A 592 -40.46 34.39 -3.32
N SER A 593 -40.46 33.50 -4.31
CA SER A 593 -40.13 32.07 -4.27
C SER A 593 -38.71 31.77 -3.77
N GLU A 594 -38.47 30.51 -3.38
CA GLU A 594 -37.27 29.98 -2.71
C GLU A 594 -35.90 30.24 -3.39
N ASP A 595 -35.85 30.80 -4.61
CA ASP A 595 -34.61 31.10 -5.34
C ASP A 595 -34.26 32.61 -5.43
N ALA A 596 -34.95 33.49 -4.71
CA ALA A 596 -34.55 34.90 -4.61
C ALA A 596 -33.60 35.11 -3.41
N PRO A 597 -32.55 35.95 -3.53
CA PRO A 597 -31.66 36.25 -2.40
C PRO A 597 -32.46 36.93 -1.28
N VAL A 598 -32.68 36.20 -0.18
CA VAL A 598 -33.49 36.68 0.95
C VAL A 598 -32.66 37.62 1.82
N VAL A 599 -33.22 38.79 2.12
CA VAL A 599 -32.68 39.74 3.10
C VAL A 599 -33.23 39.37 4.49
N THR A 600 -32.35 38.97 5.41
CA THR A 600 -32.73 38.76 6.81
C THR A 600 -32.56 40.06 7.59
N LEU A 601 -33.66 40.69 7.97
CA LEU A 601 -33.66 41.90 8.81
C LEU A 601 -33.53 41.51 10.29
N LEU A 602 -32.43 41.95 10.93
CA LEU A 602 -32.30 41.90 12.39
C LEU A 602 -32.93 43.17 12.98
N ARG A 603 -34.15 43.08 13.49
CA ARG A 603 -34.76 44.14 14.31
C ARG A 603 -34.40 43.89 15.77
N ALA A 604 -33.72 44.84 16.42
CA ALA A 604 -33.71 44.88 17.88
C ALA A 604 -35.08 45.37 18.36
N GLU A 605 -35.71 44.64 19.27
CA GLU A 605 -36.99 45.04 19.86
C GLU A 605 -36.88 46.44 20.50
N GLY A 606 -37.80 47.34 20.15
CA GLY A 606 -37.98 48.63 20.83
C GLY A 606 -37.36 49.87 20.19
N VAL A 607 -36.81 49.82 18.97
CA VAL A 607 -36.30 51.02 18.28
C VAL A 607 -37.33 51.59 17.31
N ALA A 608 -37.77 52.83 17.53
CA ALA A 608 -38.65 53.57 16.63
C ALA A 608 -37.88 53.98 15.35
N GLU A 609 -38.58 54.01 14.22
CA GLU A 609 -38.03 54.20 12.87
C GLU A 609 -37.01 55.35 12.76
N GLY A 610 -35.85 55.05 12.17
CA GLY A 610 -34.94 56.06 11.61
C GLY A 610 -33.96 56.72 12.59
N VAL A 611 -33.91 56.33 13.87
CA VAL A 611 -32.94 56.89 14.83
C VAL A 611 -32.11 55.77 15.46
N TYR A 612 -30.86 55.63 14.99
CA TYR A 612 -29.87 54.80 15.67
C TYR A 612 -29.49 55.44 17.00
N ALA A 613 -29.51 54.67 18.10
CA ALA A 613 -29.03 55.19 19.37
C ALA A 613 -27.50 55.39 19.32
N PRO A 614 -26.94 56.41 20.01
CA PRO A 614 -25.51 56.60 20.10
C PRO A 614 -24.83 55.43 20.82
N GLY A 615 -23.63 55.07 20.39
CA GLY A 615 -22.88 53.91 20.88
C GLY A 615 -22.04 53.25 19.79
N ALA A 616 -20.98 52.54 20.20
CA ALA A 616 -20.01 51.90 19.31
C ALA A 616 -20.30 50.42 19.04
N ASP A 617 -21.40 49.87 19.58
CA ASP A 617 -21.82 48.49 19.33
C ASP A 617 -22.42 48.32 17.93
N ARG A 618 -22.35 47.10 17.39
CA ARG A 618 -22.76 46.82 16.01
C ARG A 618 -24.21 47.24 15.74
N GLY A 619 -24.44 48.14 14.79
CA GLY A 619 -25.77 48.68 14.46
C GLY A 619 -26.23 49.87 15.33
N ARG A 620 -25.32 50.54 16.03
CA ARG A 620 -25.53 51.85 16.69
C ARG A 620 -24.94 52.99 15.85
N TYR A 621 -25.28 54.24 16.20
CA TYR A 621 -24.93 55.41 15.39
C TYR A 621 -23.42 55.66 15.27
N ASP A 622 -22.65 55.28 16.30
CA ASP A 622 -21.19 55.50 16.37
C ASP A 622 -20.40 54.20 16.15
N ASP A 623 -21.03 53.17 15.59
CA ASP A 623 -20.36 51.91 15.23
C ASP A 623 -19.25 52.19 14.20
N PRO A 624 -17.96 51.96 14.53
CA PRO A 624 -16.86 52.25 13.62
C PRO A 624 -16.84 51.34 12.38
N GLY A 625 -17.67 50.29 12.35
CA GLY A 625 -17.64 49.25 11.33
C GLY A 625 -16.43 48.35 11.51
N GLY A 626 -16.66 47.03 11.56
CA GLY A 626 -15.58 46.05 11.44
C GLY A 626 -15.14 45.90 9.97
N PRO A 627 -13.92 45.39 9.70
CA PRO A 627 -13.47 45.10 8.35
C PRO A 627 -14.37 44.10 7.60
#